data_AF-A0A7S0BJC9-F1
#
_entry.id   AF-A0A7S0BJC9-F1
#
_cell.length_a   1.000
_cell.length_b   1.000
_cell.length_c   1.000
_cell.angle_alpha   90.00
_cell.angle_beta   90.00
_cell.angle_gamma   90.00
#
_symmetry.space_group_name_H-M   'P 1'
#
loop_
_entity.id
_entity.type
_entity.pdbx_description
1 polymer ?
#
loop_
_entity_poly.entity_id
_entity_poly.type
_entity_poly.pdbx_seq_one_letter_code
_entity_poly.pdbx_strand_id
1 'polypeptide(L)'
;MDVEVLETQHSDVVQDISYDYCGRRMATCSTDRTVKIWSSDPGTGKWRCTAHWQAHESSVVRVRWADPEYSPSLIATCGFDCKAVLWELKSQNGSRDEWQSTAVFLDSKSELNDLAFGPPHLG
;
A
#
# COMPACT_ATOMS: atom_id res chain seq x y z
N MET A 1 10.06 2.93 26.41
CA MET A 1 9.12 2.45 25.38
C MET A 1 9.78 1.24 24.75
N ASP A 2 9.15 0.07 24.89
CA ASP A 2 9.63 -1.12 24.19
C ASP A 2 9.34 -0.93 22.70
N VAL A 3 10.36 -1.16 21.86
CA VAL A 3 10.22 -1.09 20.41
C VAL A 3 9.62 -2.42 19.95
N GLU A 4 8.41 -2.36 19.37
CA GLU A 4 7.83 -3.53 18.70
C GLU A 4 8.52 -3.74 17.35
N VAL A 5 9.10 -4.93 17.15
CA VAL A 5 9.65 -5.33 15.86
C VAL A 5 8.55 -6.00 15.06
N LEU A 6 8.17 -5.40 13.95
CA LEU A 6 7.18 -5.95 13.04
C LEU A 6 7.84 -6.84 11.98
N GLU A 7 7.64 -8.15 12.08
CA GLU A 7 8.04 -9.06 11.01
C GLU A 7 7.09 -8.93 9.83
N THR A 8 7.56 -8.36 8.73
CA THR A 8 6.70 -8.05 7.57
C THR A 8 6.22 -9.30 6.83
N GLN A 9 6.90 -10.45 7.02
CA GLN A 9 6.62 -11.70 6.31
C GLN A 9 6.63 -11.53 4.78
N HIS A 10 7.34 -10.51 4.28
CA HIS A 10 7.73 -10.43 2.88
C HIS A 10 8.85 -11.46 2.63
N SER A 11 8.82 -12.13 1.49
CA SER A 11 9.84 -13.14 1.15
C SER A 11 11.07 -12.55 0.49
N ASP A 12 11.09 -11.22 0.30
CA ASP A 12 12.19 -10.46 -0.28
C ASP A 12 12.21 -9.03 0.28
N VAL A 13 13.16 -8.22 -0.17
CA VAL A 13 13.42 -6.85 0.28
C VAL A 13 12.15 -5.99 0.25
N VAL A 14 11.83 -5.37 1.38
CA VAL A 14 10.80 -4.33 1.47
C VAL A 14 11.37 -3.06 0.86
N GLN A 15 10.70 -2.55 -0.18
CA GLN A 15 11.15 -1.40 -0.96
C GLN A 15 10.63 -0.08 -0.40
N ASP A 16 9.40 -0.08 0.12
CA ASP A 16 8.74 1.14 0.56
C ASP A 16 7.66 0.87 1.62
N ILE A 17 7.34 1.92 2.35
CA ILE A 17 6.36 1.94 3.43
C ILE A 17 5.61 3.28 3.41
N SER A 18 4.30 3.24 3.58
CA SER A 18 3.48 4.45 3.59
C SER A 18 2.32 4.31 4.58
N TYR A 19 2.13 5.33 5.40
CA TYR A 19 1.01 5.42 6.34
C TYR A 19 -0.22 6.03 5.68
N ASP A 20 -1.40 5.63 6.15
CA ASP A 20 -2.63 6.36 5.87
C ASP A 20 -2.62 7.72 6.59
N TYR A 21 -3.54 8.61 6.19
CA TYR A 21 -3.61 9.97 6.74
C TYR A 21 -3.74 10.01 8.27
N CYS A 22 -4.45 9.03 8.85
CA CYS A 22 -4.71 8.96 10.28
C CYS A 22 -3.61 8.22 11.07
N GLY A 23 -2.61 7.64 10.41
CA GLY A 23 -1.58 6.80 11.02
C GLY A 23 -2.10 5.48 11.61
N ARG A 24 -3.33 5.06 11.27
CA ARG A 24 -3.96 3.82 11.77
C ARG A 24 -3.72 2.63 10.85
N ARG A 25 -3.43 2.89 9.58
CA ARG A 25 -3.06 1.88 8.61
C ARG A 25 -1.73 2.21 7.97
N MET A 26 -1.07 1.18 7.49
CA MET A 26 0.22 1.26 6.83
C MET A 26 0.23 0.26 5.68
N ALA A 27 0.84 0.64 4.57
CA ALA A 27 1.09 -0.25 3.45
C ALA A 27 2.59 -0.48 3.31
N THR A 28 2.99 -1.72 3.03
CA THR A 28 4.36 -2.09 2.67
C THR A 28 4.36 -2.77 1.31
N CYS A 29 5.41 -2.54 0.52
CA CYS A 29 5.59 -3.23 -0.76
C CYS A 29 7.03 -3.77 -0.90
N SER A 30 7.20 -4.81 -1.74
CA SER A 30 8.44 -5.57 -1.80
C SER A 30 8.79 -6.03 -3.22
N THR A 31 10.06 -6.40 -3.39
CA THR A 31 10.57 -7.12 -4.56
C THR A 31 9.92 -8.50 -4.74
N ASP A 32 9.29 -9.04 -3.68
CA ASP A 32 8.47 -10.25 -3.76
C ASP A 32 7.15 -10.07 -4.54
N ARG A 33 6.93 -8.88 -5.13
CA ARG A 33 5.80 -8.51 -5.99
C ARG A 33 4.49 -8.31 -5.23
N THR A 34 4.53 -8.33 -3.90
CA THR A 34 3.36 -8.21 -3.05
C THR A 34 3.25 -6.85 -2.38
N VAL A 35 2.03 -6.52 -2.02
CA VAL A 35 1.68 -5.42 -1.13
C VAL A 35 0.99 -6.02 0.09
N LYS A 36 1.31 -5.50 1.27
CA LYS A 36 0.66 -5.84 2.53
C LYS A 36 0.10 -4.59 3.17
N ILE A 37 -1.06 -4.75 3.82
CA ILE A 37 -1.72 -3.71 4.59
C ILE A 37 -1.73 -4.13 6.05
N TRP A 38 -1.33 -3.20 6.89
CA TRP A 38 -1.23 -3.34 8.33
C TRP A 38 -2.18 -2.35 8.98
N SER A 39 -2.84 -2.78 10.06
CA SER A 39 -3.71 -1.93 10.86
C SER A 39 -3.26 -1.98 12.31
N SER A 40 -3.23 -0.82 12.97
CA SER A 40 -2.96 -0.70 14.39
C SER A 40 -4.23 -0.90 15.19
N ASP A 41 -4.21 -1.81 16.15
CA ASP A 41 -5.28 -1.94 17.13
C ASP A 41 -5.31 -0.70 18.05
N PRO A 42 -6.42 0.04 18.16
CA PRO A 42 -6.47 1.28 18.93
C PRO A 42 -6.31 1.10 20.44
N GLY A 43 -6.62 -0.08 20.98
CA GLY A 43 -6.55 -0.34 22.42
C GLY A 43 -5.16 -0.78 22.87
N THR A 44 -4.44 -1.48 22.00
CA THR A 44 -3.13 -2.09 22.31
C THR A 44 -1.96 -1.43 21.58
N GLY A 45 -2.21 -0.68 20.51
CA GLY A 45 -1.19 -0.10 19.64
C GLY A 45 -0.45 -1.12 18.76
N LYS A 46 -0.84 -2.40 18.83
CA LYS A 46 -0.18 -3.48 18.10
C LYS A 46 -0.60 -3.49 16.64
N TRP A 47 0.36 -3.77 15.78
CA TRP A 47 0.13 -3.87 14.34
C TRP A 47 -0.23 -5.29 13.92
N ARG A 48 -1.23 -5.42 13.05
CA ARG A 48 -1.61 -6.69 12.43
C ARG A 48 -1.74 -6.53 10.92
N CYS A 49 -1.21 -7.49 10.17
CA CYS A 49 -1.47 -7.58 8.73
C CYS A 49 -2.95 -7.91 8.50
N THR A 50 -3.69 -7.02 7.84
CA THR A 50 -5.12 -7.20 7.53
C THR A 50 -5.36 -7.59 6.08
N ALA A 51 -4.42 -7.33 5.17
CA ALA A 51 -4.47 -7.80 3.79
C ALA A 51 -3.08 -8.02 3.20
N HIS A 52 -3.00 -8.92 2.23
CA HIS A 52 -1.87 -9.07 1.33
C HIS A 52 -2.33 -9.66 0.01
N TRP A 53 -1.67 -9.26 -1.08
CA TRP A 53 -1.92 -9.77 -2.42
C TRP A 53 -0.69 -9.55 -3.31
N GLN A 54 -0.60 -10.30 -4.40
CA GLN A 54 0.36 -10.02 -5.47
C GLN A 54 -0.16 -8.84 -6.28
N ALA A 55 0.53 -7.71 -6.19
CA ALA A 55 0.08 -6.45 -6.80
C ALA A 55 0.63 -6.26 -8.22
N HIS A 56 1.81 -6.81 -8.50
CA HIS A 56 2.54 -6.62 -9.75
C HIS A 56 3.12 -7.95 -10.28
N GLU A 57 3.54 -7.96 -11.55
CA GLU A 57 4.23 -9.10 -12.17
C GLU A 57 5.74 -9.10 -11.91
N SER A 58 6.27 -7.97 -11.40
CA SER A 58 7.67 -7.74 -11.03
C SER A 58 7.75 -6.94 -9.72
N SER A 59 8.95 -6.49 -9.34
CA SER A 59 9.22 -5.76 -8.09
C SER A 59 8.28 -4.56 -7.92
N VAL A 60 7.62 -4.45 -6.76
CA VAL A 60 6.87 -3.24 -6.39
C VAL A 60 7.85 -2.28 -5.73
N VAL A 61 8.00 -1.09 -6.30
CA VAL A 61 9.06 -0.12 -5.91
C VAL A 61 8.51 0.97 -5.00
N ARG A 62 7.23 1.32 -5.15
CA ARG A 62 6.56 2.33 -4.33
C ARG A 62 5.14 1.96 -3.95
N VAL A 63 4.73 2.49 -2.81
CA VAL A 63 3.33 2.54 -2.37
C VAL A 63 3.02 3.90 -1.75
N ARG A 64 1.88 4.50 -2.08
CA ARG A 64 1.40 5.73 -1.43
C ARG A 64 -0.07 5.61 -1.08
N TRP A 65 -0.43 6.13 0.09
CA TRP A 65 -1.82 6.44 0.39
C TRP A 65 -2.24 7.74 -0.27
N ALA A 66 -3.46 7.76 -0.76
CA ALA A 66 -4.10 8.97 -1.22
C ALA A 66 -4.56 9.82 -0.02
N ASP A 67 -4.68 11.12 -0.24
CA ASP A 67 -5.41 11.98 0.68
C ASP A 67 -6.88 11.51 0.80
N PRO A 68 -7.48 11.51 2.01
CA PRO A 68 -8.87 11.11 2.21
C PRO A 68 -9.89 11.89 1.38
N GLU A 69 -9.56 13.10 0.92
CA GLU A 69 -10.42 13.88 0.00
C GLU A 69 -10.61 13.17 -1.34
N TYR A 70 -9.64 12.38 -1.82
CA TYR A 70 -9.81 11.55 -3.00
C TYR A 70 -10.66 10.31 -2.70
N SER A 71 -10.27 9.55 -1.68
CA SER A 71 -11.01 8.43 -1.12
C SER A 71 -10.35 7.98 0.20
N PRO A 72 -11.12 7.63 1.24
CA PRO A 72 -10.58 7.33 2.58
C PRO A 72 -9.75 6.06 2.65
N SER A 73 -9.72 5.25 1.58
CA SER A 73 -8.98 3.98 1.54
C SER A 73 -8.45 3.68 0.15
N LEU A 74 -7.84 4.68 -0.48
CA LEU A 74 -7.19 4.57 -1.78
C LEU A 74 -5.68 4.55 -1.63
N ILE A 75 -5.03 3.62 -2.33
CA ILE A 75 -3.58 3.56 -2.46
C ILE A 75 -3.17 3.44 -3.93
N ALA A 76 -1.96 3.87 -4.24
CA ALA A 76 -1.31 3.69 -5.52
C ALA A 76 -0.01 2.89 -5.35
N THR A 77 0.28 2.02 -6.31
CA THR A 77 1.52 1.21 -6.37
C THR A 77 2.14 1.32 -7.76
N CYS A 78 3.47 1.24 -7.85
CA CYS A 78 4.18 1.18 -9.13
C CYS A 78 5.42 0.28 -9.03
N GLY A 79 5.90 -0.22 -10.16
CA GLY A 79 7.03 -1.14 -10.16
C GLY A 79 7.70 -1.38 -11.51
N PHE A 80 8.53 -2.42 -11.52
CA PHE A 80 9.36 -2.81 -12.66
C PHE A 80 8.62 -3.57 -13.75
N ASP A 81 7.32 -3.82 -13.58
CA ASP A 81 6.45 -4.33 -14.65
C ASP A 81 5.89 -3.21 -15.55
N CYS A 82 6.40 -1.98 -15.39
CA CYS A 82 5.99 -0.78 -16.11
C CYS A 82 4.53 -0.36 -15.83
N LYS A 83 3.91 -0.87 -14.76
CA LYS A 83 2.53 -0.55 -14.40
C LYS A 83 2.48 0.34 -13.17
N ALA A 84 1.52 1.26 -13.15
CA ALA A 84 1.00 1.84 -11.92
C ALA A 84 -0.42 1.33 -11.70
N VAL A 85 -0.81 1.06 -10.46
CA VAL A 85 -2.11 0.49 -10.12
C VAL A 85 -2.72 1.24 -8.95
N LEU A 86 -4.01 1.59 -9.07
CA LEU A 86 -4.81 2.11 -7.97
C LEU A 86 -5.59 0.98 -7.32
N TRP A 87 -5.61 0.96 -6.00
CA TRP A 87 -6.31 -0.03 -5.20
C TRP A 87 -7.19 0.66 -4.17
N GLU A 88 -8.40 0.14 -4.00
CA GLU A 88 -9.34 0.66 -3.02
C GLU A 88 -9.89 -0.47 -2.16
N LEU A 89 -10.02 -0.19 -0.86
CA LEU A 89 -10.68 -1.09 0.08
C LEU A 89 -12.17 -1.17 -0.21
N LYS A 90 -12.69 -2.37 -0.47
CA LYS A 90 -14.10 -2.62 -0.75
C LYS A 90 -14.88 -3.09 0.47
N SER A 91 -14.26 -3.88 1.35
CA SER A 91 -14.91 -4.39 2.55
C SER A 91 -13.92 -4.65 3.69
N GLN A 92 -14.37 -4.43 4.92
CA GLN A 92 -13.64 -4.77 6.15
C GLN A 92 -14.42 -5.83 6.93
N ASN A 93 -13.86 -7.03 7.02
CA ASN A 93 -14.61 -8.18 7.54
C ASN A 93 -14.07 -8.64 8.91
N GLY A 94 -13.30 -7.80 9.60
CA GLY A 94 -12.68 -8.08 10.91
C GLY A 94 -11.54 -9.11 10.89
N SER A 95 -11.57 -10.09 9.98
CA SER A 95 -10.52 -11.09 9.77
C SER A 95 -9.58 -10.74 8.63
N ARG A 96 -10.10 -10.20 7.51
CA ARG A 96 -9.33 -9.81 6.33
C ARG A 96 -10.00 -8.64 5.63
N ASP A 97 -9.19 -7.66 5.22
CA ASP A 97 -9.62 -6.54 4.41
C ASP A 97 -9.60 -6.94 2.93
N GLU A 98 -10.64 -6.57 2.19
CA GLU A 98 -10.75 -6.85 0.75
C GLU A 98 -10.37 -5.61 -0.06
N TRP A 99 -9.24 -5.67 -0.74
CA TRP A 99 -8.73 -4.62 -1.61
C TRP A 99 -8.88 -5.02 -3.07
N GLN A 100 -9.31 -4.09 -3.91
CA GLN A 100 -9.51 -4.33 -5.33
C GLN A 100 -8.85 -3.24 -6.17
N SER A 101 -8.22 -3.63 -7.27
CA SER A 101 -7.69 -2.68 -8.24
C SER A 101 -8.85 -1.92 -8.91
N THR A 102 -8.80 -0.59 -8.88
CA THR A 102 -9.80 0.28 -9.51
C THR A 102 -9.34 0.85 -10.85
N ALA A 103 -8.03 0.96 -11.06
CA ALA A 103 -7.42 1.37 -12.32
C ALA A 103 -6.02 0.79 -12.48
N VAL A 104 -5.60 0.56 -13.73
CA VAL A 104 -4.25 0.14 -14.11
C VAL A 104 -3.75 1.06 -15.23
N PHE A 105 -2.59 1.65 -15.02
CA PHE A 105 -1.92 2.54 -15.98
C PHE A 105 -0.79 1.75 -16.66
N LEU A 106 -0.85 1.66 -17.99
CA LEU A 106 0.04 0.80 -18.81
C LEU A 106 0.87 1.59 -19.84
N ASP A 107 0.82 2.92 -19.80
CA ASP A 107 1.42 3.76 -20.86
C ASP A 107 2.95 3.86 -20.75
N SER A 108 3.54 3.40 -19.64
CA SER A 108 4.99 3.45 -19.44
C SER A 108 5.72 2.44 -20.32
N LYS A 109 6.80 2.89 -20.98
CA LYS A 109 7.68 2.03 -21.79
C LYS A 109 8.91 1.53 -21.03
N SER A 110 9.04 1.93 -19.76
CA SER A 110 10.13 1.56 -18.87
C SER A 110 9.61 1.40 -17.44
N GLU A 111 10.49 0.90 -16.58
CA GLU A 111 10.22 0.69 -15.17
C GLU A 111 9.81 1.99 -14.48
N LEU A 112 8.86 1.89 -13.54
CA LEU A 112 8.45 3.01 -12.71
C LEU A 112 9.21 2.98 -11.39
N ASN A 113 9.85 4.11 -11.09
CA ASN A 113 10.72 4.26 -9.91
C ASN A 113 10.08 5.06 -8.79
N ASP A 114 9.09 5.90 -9.10
CA ASP A 114 8.39 6.70 -8.10
C ASP A 114 6.91 6.90 -8.44
N LEU A 115 6.13 7.24 -7.42
CA LEU A 115 4.74 7.67 -7.56
C LEU A 115 4.36 8.63 -6.42
N ALA A 116 3.49 9.59 -6.72
CA ALA A 116 2.92 10.49 -5.73
C ALA A 116 1.49 10.87 -6.12
N PHE A 117 0.63 11.05 -5.13
CA PHE A 117 -0.64 11.75 -5.33
C PHE A 117 -0.36 13.26 -5.36
N GLY A 118 -1.14 13.98 -6.17
CA GLY A 118 -1.13 15.44 -6.14
C GLY A 118 -1.68 15.97 -4.80
N PRO A 119 -1.49 17.26 -4.51
CA PRO A 119 -2.17 17.89 -3.38
C PRO A 119 -3.69 17.88 -3.61
N PRO A 120 -4.50 17.68 -2.56
CA PRO A 120 -5.96 17.61 -2.68
C PRO A 120 -6.57 18.94 -3.17
N HIS A 121 -6.00 20.06 -2.73
CA HIS A 121 -6.33 21.39 -3.24
C HIS A 121 -5.15 22.00 -4.01
N LEU A 122 -5.42 22.49 -5.21
CA LEU A 122 -4.54 23.44 -5.90
C LEU A 122 -4.88 24.82 -5.31
N GLY A 123 -3.91 25.48 -4.68
CA GLY A 123 -4.11 26.75 -3.97
C GLY A 123 -4.67 27.87 -4.83
#